data_AF-A0A2T6JCE0-F1
#
_entry.id   AF-A0A2T6JCE0-F1
#
_cell.length_a   1.000
_cell.length_b   1.000
_cell.length_c   1.000
_cell.angle_alpha   90.00
_cell.angle_beta   90.00
_cell.angle_gamma   90.00
#
_symmetry.space_group_name_H-M   'P 1'
#
loop_
_entity.id
_entity.type
_entity.pdbx_description
1 polymer ?
#
loop_
_entity_poly.entity_id
_entity_poly.type
_entity_poly.pdbx_seq_one_letter_code
_entity_poly.pdbx_strand_id
1 'polypeptide(L)'
;MQFALVEGVRREAFPSGRGVCPQCGRGSIAKCGPRIIHHWAHEGRRDCDSWWENETEWHRHWKSQFPKDWLEVSHVAPDGEIHRADIKTPNGIVIEVQHSAMTDAERLSREMFYQNLVWVIDGRGFRDNFDIYHLLPDPSSEVASDLVWEKASRPMQGAARGIFYRFTECLAEDPSVTRAAIRGGWIHGIAEIEEEVNAAYRGHHQYDWVRPRRTWLDAVCPVYIDFGADRDYLARLEVYDETGLRCIRLISKRKFVFDAMHERLATAIGTRYFPLPKA
;
A
#
# COMPACT_ATOMS: atom_id res chain seq x y z
N MET A 1 -3.93 -14.81 -16.61
CA MET A 1 -5.19 -14.06 -16.48
C MET A 1 -6.21 -14.91 -15.75
N GLN A 2 -7.02 -14.34 -14.87
CA GLN A 2 -8.14 -15.03 -14.22
C GLN A 2 -9.33 -15.18 -15.17
N PHE A 3 -9.57 -14.20 -16.05
CA PHE A 3 -10.75 -14.16 -16.93
C PHE A 3 -10.41 -14.21 -18.42
N ALA A 4 -11.31 -14.83 -19.20
CA ALA A 4 -11.33 -14.78 -20.66
C ALA A 4 -12.77 -14.70 -21.18
N LEU A 5 -12.96 -14.31 -22.43
CA LEU A 5 -14.26 -14.33 -23.11
C LEU A 5 -14.54 -15.73 -23.67
N VAL A 6 -15.58 -16.38 -23.17
CA VAL A 6 -16.11 -17.65 -23.69
C VAL A 6 -17.51 -17.37 -24.20
N GLU A 7 -17.71 -17.53 -25.51
CA GLU A 7 -18.97 -17.16 -26.19
C GLU A 7 -19.38 -15.70 -25.94
N GLY A 8 -18.39 -14.79 -25.92
CA GLY A 8 -18.60 -13.37 -25.63
C GLY A 8 -18.85 -13.05 -24.15
N VAL A 9 -18.94 -14.04 -23.27
CA VAL A 9 -19.16 -13.85 -21.84
C VAL A 9 -17.85 -14.00 -21.08
N ARG A 10 -17.57 -13.06 -20.18
CA ARG A 10 -16.39 -13.08 -19.33
C ARG A 10 -16.50 -14.20 -18.28
N ARG A 11 -15.59 -15.17 -18.32
CA ARG A 11 -15.59 -16.35 -17.44
C ARG A 11 -14.21 -16.62 -16.83
N GLU A 12 -14.23 -17.14 -15.61
CA GLU A 12 -13.03 -17.67 -14.95
C GLU A 12 -12.56 -18.96 -15.64
N ALA A 13 -11.30 -19.32 -15.44
CA ALA A 13 -10.74 -20.52 -16.02
C ALA A 13 -11.41 -21.79 -15.45
N PHE A 14 -11.81 -22.69 -16.35
CA PHE A 14 -12.41 -23.98 -16.02
C PHE A 14 -11.75 -25.10 -16.84
N PRO A 15 -11.77 -26.37 -16.36
CA PRO A 15 -11.09 -27.47 -17.04
C PRO A 15 -11.48 -27.58 -18.52
N SER A 16 -10.48 -27.75 -19.38
CA SER A 16 -10.62 -27.85 -20.84
C SER A 16 -11.23 -26.62 -21.53
N GLY A 17 -11.34 -25.49 -20.83
CA GLY A 17 -11.86 -24.24 -21.38
C GLY A 17 -10.99 -23.68 -22.50
N ARG A 18 -11.65 -23.15 -23.53
CA ARG A 18 -11.07 -22.31 -24.58
C ARG A 18 -11.83 -21.00 -24.64
N GLY A 19 -11.12 -19.90 -24.82
CA GLY A 19 -11.71 -18.57 -24.86
C GLY A 19 -10.79 -17.57 -25.54
N VAL A 20 -11.17 -16.31 -25.49
CA VAL A 20 -10.44 -15.21 -26.11
C VAL A 20 -9.97 -14.23 -25.04
N CYS A 21 -8.72 -13.77 -25.15
CA CYS A 21 -8.17 -12.74 -24.28
C CYS A 21 -8.98 -11.44 -24.44
N PRO A 22 -9.54 -10.87 -23.36
CA PRO A 22 -10.35 -9.64 -23.42
C PRO A 22 -9.55 -8.42 -23.89
N GLN A 23 -8.22 -8.43 -23.72
CA GLN A 23 -7.34 -7.31 -24.04
C GLN A 23 -6.88 -7.30 -25.50
N CYS A 24 -6.39 -8.44 -26.01
CA CYS A 24 -5.80 -8.50 -27.36
C CYS A 24 -6.63 -9.29 -28.39
N GLY A 25 -7.74 -9.92 -27.97
CA GLY A 25 -8.61 -10.69 -28.87
C GLY A 25 -8.02 -12.02 -29.37
N ARG A 26 -6.85 -12.45 -28.88
CA ARG A 26 -6.22 -13.73 -29.27
C ARG A 26 -6.74 -14.91 -28.46
N GLY A 27 -6.63 -16.11 -29.03
CA GLY A 27 -7.01 -17.37 -28.37
C GLY A 27 -6.26 -17.63 -27.06
N SER A 28 -6.97 -18.21 -26.10
CA SER A 28 -6.47 -18.59 -24.78
C SER A 28 -7.04 -19.95 -24.35
N ILE A 29 -6.22 -20.69 -23.60
CA ILE A 29 -6.55 -22.03 -23.06
C ILE A 29 -6.51 -21.96 -21.54
N ALA A 30 -7.52 -22.56 -20.91
CA ALA A 30 -7.56 -22.71 -19.46
C ALA A 30 -6.51 -23.72 -18.99
N LYS A 31 -5.70 -23.33 -18.01
CA LYS A 31 -4.77 -24.17 -17.26
C LYS A 31 -5.39 -24.44 -15.90
N CYS A 32 -5.80 -25.69 -15.68
CA CYS A 32 -6.48 -26.13 -14.46
C CYS A 32 -5.80 -27.38 -13.91
N GLY A 33 -5.77 -27.52 -12.59
CA GLY A 33 -5.18 -28.69 -11.94
C GLY A 33 -4.88 -28.46 -10.45
N PRO A 34 -4.63 -29.54 -9.69
CA PRO A 34 -4.51 -29.49 -8.23
C PRO A 34 -3.24 -28.79 -7.73
N ARG A 35 -2.28 -28.47 -8.61
CA ARG A 35 -1.00 -27.84 -8.28
C ARG A 35 -0.86 -26.43 -8.86
N ILE A 36 -1.88 -25.93 -9.55
CA ILE A 36 -1.85 -24.63 -10.20
C ILE A 36 -3.13 -23.86 -9.90
N ILE A 37 -3.01 -22.56 -9.68
CA ILE A 37 -4.19 -21.70 -9.65
C ILE A 37 -4.79 -21.70 -11.05
N HIS A 38 -6.10 -21.93 -11.13
CA HIS A 38 -6.80 -21.93 -12.40
C HIS A 38 -6.66 -20.56 -13.07
N HIS A 39 -6.12 -20.55 -14.29
CA HIS A 39 -5.89 -19.34 -15.06
C HIS A 39 -6.01 -19.60 -16.57
N TRP A 40 -6.29 -18.54 -17.31
CA TRP A 40 -6.19 -18.51 -18.76
C TRP A 40 -4.77 -18.14 -19.16
N ALA A 41 -4.21 -18.92 -20.09
CA ALA A 41 -2.94 -18.66 -20.74
C ALA A 41 -3.17 -18.45 -22.24
N HIS A 42 -2.43 -17.54 -22.86
CA HIS A 42 -2.44 -17.37 -24.31
C HIS A 42 -2.04 -18.69 -25.01
N GLU A 43 -2.63 -18.98 -26.18
CA GLU A 43 -2.25 -20.16 -26.98
C GLU A 43 -0.80 -20.08 -27.48
N GLY A 44 -0.29 -18.86 -27.68
CA GLY A 44 1.11 -18.57 -27.98
C GLY A 44 1.96 -18.39 -26.72
N ARG A 45 3.29 -18.40 -26.88
CA ARG A 45 4.26 -18.29 -25.77
C ARG A 45 4.40 -16.89 -25.14
N ARG A 46 3.80 -15.85 -25.72
CA ARG A 46 3.94 -14.47 -25.23
C ARG A 46 2.63 -14.00 -24.65
N ASP A 47 2.68 -13.46 -23.43
CA ASP A 47 1.57 -12.66 -22.91
C ASP A 47 1.46 -11.36 -23.73
N CYS A 48 0.24 -10.84 -23.84
CA CYS A 48 -0.01 -9.59 -24.56
C CYS A 48 0.25 -8.35 -23.69
N ASP A 49 0.37 -8.54 -22.37
CA ASP A 49 0.66 -7.47 -21.42
C ASP A 49 2.09 -7.63 -20.87
N SER A 50 2.92 -6.60 -21.03
CA SER A 50 4.29 -6.62 -20.52
C SER A 50 4.37 -6.52 -19.00
N TRP A 51 3.30 -6.10 -18.33
CA TRP A 51 3.18 -6.02 -16.87
C TRP A 51 2.61 -7.28 -16.23
N TRP A 52 2.36 -8.31 -17.03
CA TRP A 52 1.84 -9.58 -16.54
C TRP A 52 2.79 -10.25 -15.55
N GLU A 53 2.24 -10.67 -14.41
CA GLU A 53 2.92 -11.56 -13.45
C GLU A 53 2.09 -12.82 -13.13
N ASN A 54 2.78 -13.81 -12.55
CA ASN A 54 2.12 -15.01 -12.04
C ASN A 54 1.30 -14.67 -10.80
N GLU A 55 0.02 -15.01 -10.84
CA GLU A 55 -0.89 -14.76 -9.74
C GLU A 55 -0.67 -15.78 -8.61
N THR A 56 -0.63 -15.29 -7.37
CA THR A 56 -0.57 -16.10 -6.16
C THR A 56 -1.94 -16.19 -5.47
N GLU A 57 -2.12 -17.09 -4.50
CA GLU A 57 -3.38 -17.18 -3.74
C GLU A 57 -3.69 -15.88 -2.98
N TRP A 58 -2.66 -15.20 -2.49
CA TRP A 58 -2.79 -13.91 -1.82
C TRP A 58 -3.27 -12.82 -2.79
N HIS A 59 -2.70 -12.79 -3.99
CA HIS A 59 -3.12 -11.88 -5.06
C HIS A 59 -4.59 -12.11 -5.44
N ARG A 60 -4.97 -13.38 -5.63
CA ARG A 60 -6.35 -13.78 -5.94
C ARG A 60 -7.31 -13.43 -4.80
N HIS A 61 -6.88 -13.57 -3.55
CA HIS A 61 -7.68 -13.20 -2.38
C HIS A 61 -7.94 -11.68 -2.30
N TRP A 62 -6.95 -10.86 -2.62
CA TRP A 62 -7.14 -9.41 -2.71
C TRP A 62 -8.13 -9.02 -3.81
N LYS A 63 -7.97 -9.60 -5.00
CA LYS A 63 -8.93 -9.42 -6.09
C LYS A 63 -10.35 -9.83 -5.69
N SER A 64 -10.51 -10.95 -4.99
CA SER A 64 -11.85 -11.45 -4.61
C SER A 64 -12.61 -10.56 -3.63
N GLN A 65 -11.97 -9.55 -3.02
CA GLN A 65 -12.66 -8.56 -2.18
C GLN A 65 -13.50 -7.57 -2.99
N PHE A 66 -13.38 -7.56 -4.32
CA PHE A 66 -14.06 -6.61 -5.20
C PHE A 66 -15.00 -7.33 -6.20
N PRO A 67 -16.05 -6.64 -6.70
CA PRO A 67 -16.93 -7.19 -7.72
C PRO A 67 -16.17 -7.65 -8.96
N LYS A 68 -16.60 -8.78 -9.55
CA LYS A 68 -15.91 -9.41 -10.69
C LYS A 68 -15.70 -8.46 -11.88
N ASP A 69 -16.68 -7.59 -12.14
CA ASP A 69 -16.62 -6.62 -13.25
C ASP A 69 -15.55 -5.54 -13.07
N TRP A 70 -14.97 -5.42 -11.88
CA TRP A 70 -13.88 -4.48 -11.57
C TRP A 70 -12.50 -5.11 -11.68
N LEU A 71 -12.43 -6.45 -11.71
CA LEU A 71 -11.16 -7.18 -11.74
C LEU A 71 -10.60 -7.22 -13.16
N GLU A 72 -9.28 -7.24 -13.32
CA GLU A 72 -8.59 -7.45 -14.60
C GLU A 72 -9.19 -6.61 -15.75
N VAL A 73 -9.40 -5.31 -15.50
CA VAL A 73 -10.03 -4.38 -16.45
C VAL A 73 -8.94 -3.72 -17.30
N SER A 74 -9.09 -3.79 -18.63
CA SER A 74 -8.20 -3.10 -19.54
C SER A 74 -8.35 -1.58 -19.45
N HIS A 75 -7.21 -0.90 -19.37
CA HIS A 75 -7.07 0.53 -19.47
C HIS A 75 -6.31 0.84 -20.76
N VAL A 76 -6.83 1.78 -21.55
CA VAL A 76 -6.23 2.22 -22.82
C VAL A 76 -5.78 3.67 -22.64
N ALA A 77 -4.49 3.92 -22.79
CA ALA A 77 -3.93 5.27 -22.78
C ALA A 77 -4.26 6.02 -24.09
N PRO A 78 -4.15 7.36 -24.10
CA PRO A 78 -4.43 8.17 -25.30
C PRO A 78 -3.59 7.83 -26.53
N ASP A 79 -2.39 7.28 -26.35
CA ASP A 79 -1.49 6.84 -27.42
C ASP A 79 -1.79 5.41 -27.92
N GLY A 80 -2.77 4.73 -27.32
CA GLY A 80 -3.18 3.37 -27.66
C GLY A 80 -2.45 2.27 -26.89
N GLU A 81 -1.56 2.60 -25.94
CA GLU A 81 -1.00 1.61 -25.02
C GLU A 81 -2.11 0.99 -24.16
N ILE A 82 -2.10 -0.34 -23.99
CA ILE A 82 -3.15 -1.07 -23.27
C ILE A 82 -2.52 -1.95 -22.19
N HIS A 83 -2.91 -1.69 -20.95
CA HIS A 83 -2.56 -2.53 -19.81
C HIS A 83 -3.80 -2.93 -19.02
N ARG A 84 -3.68 -4.01 -18.25
CA ARG A 84 -4.78 -4.56 -17.47
C ARG A 84 -4.53 -4.36 -15.99
N ALA A 85 -5.37 -3.54 -15.38
CA ALA A 85 -5.35 -3.29 -13.95
C ALA A 85 -5.86 -4.52 -13.19
N ASP A 86 -5.22 -4.85 -12.06
CA ASP A 86 -5.73 -5.90 -11.18
C ASP A 86 -7.16 -5.63 -10.72
N ILE A 87 -7.42 -4.41 -10.23
CA ILE A 87 -8.74 -3.91 -9.85
C ILE A 87 -8.88 -2.47 -10.35
N LYS A 88 -10.00 -2.16 -11.01
CA LYS A 88 -10.37 -0.81 -11.42
C LYS A 88 -11.81 -0.53 -10.99
N THR A 89 -11.96 0.45 -10.11
CA THR A 89 -13.25 0.83 -9.54
C THR A 89 -14.03 1.75 -10.52
N PRO A 90 -15.37 1.82 -10.42
CA PRO A 90 -16.18 2.74 -11.21
C PRO A 90 -15.83 4.22 -10.97
N ASN A 91 -15.31 4.55 -9.78
CA ASN A 91 -14.86 5.90 -9.43
C ASN A 91 -13.49 6.25 -10.01
N GLY A 92 -12.84 5.32 -10.71
CA GLY A 92 -11.58 5.54 -11.41
C GLY A 92 -10.33 5.24 -10.58
N ILE A 93 -10.46 4.73 -9.35
CA ILE A 93 -9.32 4.23 -8.58
C ILE A 93 -8.83 2.91 -9.21
N VAL A 94 -7.54 2.83 -9.47
CA VAL A 94 -6.83 1.62 -9.88
C VAL A 94 -6.07 1.08 -8.66
N ILE A 95 -6.19 -0.22 -8.40
CA ILE A 95 -5.44 -0.92 -7.36
C ILE A 95 -4.60 -1.98 -8.06
N GLU A 96 -3.28 -1.90 -7.87
CA GLU A 96 -2.35 -2.94 -8.32
C GLU A 96 -1.81 -3.69 -7.10
N VAL A 97 -1.91 -5.02 -7.16
CA VAL A 97 -1.57 -5.91 -6.07
C VAL A 97 -0.25 -6.59 -6.43
N GLN A 98 0.84 -6.15 -5.80
CA GLN A 98 2.19 -6.52 -6.22
C GLN A 98 2.82 -7.54 -5.27
N HIS A 99 3.07 -8.75 -5.79
CA HIS A 99 3.82 -9.78 -5.05
C HIS A 99 5.31 -9.75 -5.39
N SER A 100 5.64 -9.70 -6.69
CA SER A 100 7.00 -9.81 -7.19
C SER A 100 7.81 -8.52 -6.94
N ALA A 101 9.14 -8.61 -7.04
CA ALA A 101 9.98 -7.41 -7.05
C ALA A 101 9.65 -6.54 -8.27
N MET A 102 9.58 -5.23 -8.07
CA MET A 102 9.33 -4.24 -9.12
C MET A 102 10.51 -3.28 -9.21
N THR A 103 10.87 -2.92 -10.43
CA THR A 103 11.92 -1.92 -10.67
C THR A 103 11.36 -0.50 -10.60
N ASP A 104 12.20 0.50 -10.36
CA ASP A 104 11.76 1.90 -10.33
C ASP A 104 11.20 2.36 -11.67
N ALA A 105 11.82 1.95 -12.78
CA ALA A 105 11.33 2.26 -14.13
C ALA A 105 9.93 1.70 -14.37
N GLU A 106 9.68 0.46 -13.94
CA GLU A 106 8.37 -0.18 -14.06
C GLU A 106 7.33 0.49 -13.16
N ARG A 107 7.66 0.77 -11.90
CA ARG A 107 6.79 1.53 -10.99
C ARG A 107 6.39 2.87 -11.59
N LEU A 108 7.37 3.66 -12.02
CA LEU A 108 7.15 5.00 -12.57
C LEU A 108 6.28 4.93 -13.83
N SER A 109 6.54 3.97 -14.72
CA SER A 109 5.73 3.74 -15.91
C SER A 109 4.26 3.47 -15.56
N ARG A 110 4.00 2.58 -14.58
CA ARG A 110 2.64 2.26 -14.11
C ARG A 110 1.96 3.45 -13.42
N GLU A 111 2.68 4.19 -12.58
CA GLU A 111 2.15 5.37 -11.88
C GLU A 111 1.78 6.49 -12.86
N MET A 112 2.61 6.76 -13.87
CA MET A 112 2.31 7.75 -14.92
C MET A 112 1.13 7.32 -15.79
N PHE A 113 1.04 6.02 -16.10
CA PHE A 113 0.00 5.46 -16.94
C PHE A 113 -1.38 5.52 -16.27
N TYR A 114 -1.50 5.03 -15.03
CA TYR A 114 -2.79 4.96 -14.34
C TYR A 114 -3.21 6.24 -13.61
N GLN A 115 -2.24 7.01 -13.10
CA GLN A 115 -2.40 8.27 -12.35
C GLN A 115 -3.17 8.13 -11.01
N ASN A 116 -4.40 7.64 -11.02
CA ASN A 116 -5.23 7.40 -9.83
C ASN A 116 -4.99 6.00 -9.24
N LEU A 117 -3.72 5.70 -8.96
CA LEU A 117 -3.23 4.37 -8.57
C LEU A 117 -2.98 4.27 -7.06
N VAL A 118 -3.25 3.10 -6.50
CA VAL A 118 -2.80 2.66 -5.17
C VAL A 118 -2.14 1.29 -5.27
N TRP A 119 -1.06 1.12 -4.51
CA TRP A 119 -0.32 -0.14 -4.41
C TRP A 119 -0.73 -0.92 -3.16
N VAL A 120 -1.02 -2.21 -3.32
CA VAL A 120 -1.07 -3.18 -2.22
C VAL A 120 0.07 -4.17 -2.42
N ILE A 121 1.06 -4.19 -1.53
CA ILE A 121 2.27 -4.98 -1.70
C ILE A 121 2.33 -6.12 -0.69
N ASP A 122 2.88 -7.26 -1.13
CA ASP A 122 3.04 -8.42 -0.28
C ASP A 122 4.21 -8.27 0.69
N GLY A 123 3.88 -8.01 1.96
CA GLY A 123 4.82 -7.87 3.06
C GLY A 123 5.26 -9.18 3.71
N ARG A 124 4.62 -10.32 3.38
CA ARG A 124 4.85 -11.59 4.09
C ARG A 124 6.30 -12.04 4.02
N GLY A 125 6.96 -11.83 2.88
CA GLY A 125 8.36 -12.22 2.65
C GLY A 125 9.40 -11.35 3.37
N PHE A 126 9.02 -10.20 3.94
CA PHE A 126 9.94 -9.32 4.66
C PHE A 126 9.41 -8.86 6.02
N ARG A 127 8.33 -9.49 6.53
CA ARG A 127 7.72 -9.15 7.83
C ARG A 127 8.73 -9.15 8.98
N ASP A 128 9.66 -10.10 9.01
CA ASP A 128 10.68 -10.21 10.07
C ASP A 128 11.78 -9.14 9.95
N ASN A 129 11.81 -8.41 8.84
CA ASN A 129 12.69 -7.27 8.59
C ASN A 129 11.96 -5.92 8.76
N PHE A 130 10.72 -5.93 9.25
CA PHE A 130 9.90 -4.74 9.41
C PHE A 130 9.42 -4.63 10.87
N ASP A 131 10.06 -3.75 11.64
CA ASP A 131 9.71 -3.51 13.03
C ASP A 131 8.74 -2.34 13.12
N ILE A 132 7.64 -2.51 13.85
CA ILE A 132 6.71 -1.43 14.21
C ILE A 132 6.99 -1.07 15.67
N TYR A 133 7.28 0.20 15.92
CA TYR A 133 7.64 0.72 17.24
C TYR A 133 6.45 1.47 17.87
N HIS A 134 6.75 2.41 18.77
CA HIS A 134 5.79 3.20 19.51
C HIS A 134 4.81 3.98 18.61
N LEU A 135 3.69 4.37 19.24
CA LEU A 135 2.64 5.17 18.64
C LEU A 135 3.17 6.56 18.32
N LEU A 136 2.62 7.15 17.28
CA LEU A 136 2.71 8.56 16.98
C LEU A 136 1.30 9.17 17.04
N PRO A 137 1.11 10.36 17.64
CA PRO A 137 -0.16 11.06 17.55
C PRO A 137 -0.49 11.39 16.08
N ASP A 138 -1.72 11.82 15.78
CA ASP A 138 -2.03 12.38 14.47
C ASP A 138 -1.09 13.57 14.20
N PRO A 139 -0.36 13.62 13.06
CA PRO A 139 0.55 14.71 12.76
C PRO A 139 -0.16 16.08 12.65
N SER A 140 -1.48 16.10 12.46
CA SER A 140 -2.29 17.33 12.48
C SER A 140 -2.78 17.75 13.87
N SER A 141 -2.48 16.98 14.92
CA SER A 141 -2.89 17.28 16.29
C SER A 141 -2.04 18.36 16.95
N GLU A 142 -2.63 19.05 17.93
CA GLU A 142 -1.93 20.07 18.72
C GLU A 142 -0.70 19.50 19.44
N VAL A 143 -0.81 18.29 20.02
CA VAL A 143 0.32 17.64 20.69
C VAL A 143 1.48 17.42 19.72
N ALA A 144 1.23 16.96 18.49
CA ALA A 144 2.29 16.74 17.49
C ALA A 144 3.03 18.03 17.09
N SER A 145 2.37 19.19 17.22
CA SER A 145 2.95 20.49 16.85
C SER A 145 4.12 20.94 17.74
N ASP A 146 4.37 20.25 18.86
CA ASP A 146 5.52 20.49 19.74
C ASP A 146 6.52 19.32 19.78
N LEU A 147 6.25 18.19 19.11
CA LEU A 147 7.11 17.01 19.19
C LEU A 147 8.06 16.92 17.99
N VAL A 148 9.34 16.67 18.29
CA VAL A 148 10.34 16.23 17.31
C VAL A 148 10.91 14.89 17.77
N TRP A 149 10.46 13.82 17.10
CA TRP A 149 10.79 12.45 17.49
C TRP A 149 12.19 12.05 17.05
N GLU A 150 12.89 11.32 17.92
CA GLU A 150 14.09 10.60 17.53
C GLU A 150 13.72 9.30 16.81
N LYS A 151 14.48 8.98 15.76
CA LYS A 151 14.19 7.81 14.93
C LYS A 151 14.51 6.51 15.69
N ALA A 152 13.51 5.68 15.88
CA ALA A 152 13.69 4.28 16.30
C ALA A 152 14.32 3.45 15.18
N SER A 153 15.25 2.57 15.52
CA SER A 153 15.83 1.63 14.55
C SER A 153 16.25 0.33 15.21
N ARG A 154 16.26 -0.77 14.43
CA ARG A 154 16.67 -2.09 14.93
C ARG A 154 18.04 -2.07 15.62
N PRO A 155 19.07 -1.38 15.09
CA PRO A 155 20.38 -1.30 15.74
C PRO A 155 20.42 -0.37 16.97
N MET A 156 19.52 0.61 17.08
CA MET A 156 19.53 1.64 18.13
C MET A 156 18.18 1.67 18.88
N GLN A 157 18.05 0.77 19.85
CA GLN A 157 16.80 0.55 20.60
C GLN A 157 16.48 1.63 21.65
N GLY A 158 17.37 2.59 21.90
CA GLY A 158 17.14 3.66 22.88
C GLY A 158 15.88 4.50 22.59
N ALA A 159 15.57 4.69 21.30
CA ALA A 159 14.38 5.39 20.85
C ALA A 159 13.17 4.46 20.59
N ALA A 160 13.30 3.13 20.75
CA ALA A 160 12.25 2.17 20.41
C ALA A 160 10.96 2.37 21.23
N ARG A 161 11.08 2.95 22.43
CA ARG A 161 9.96 3.29 23.31
C ARG A 161 9.45 4.73 23.13
N GLY A 162 9.92 5.46 22.13
CA GLY A 162 9.50 6.83 21.88
C GLY A 162 10.22 7.82 22.78
N ILE A 163 11.23 8.47 22.22
CA ILE A 163 11.88 9.64 22.81
C ILE A 163 11.79 10.80 21.83
N PHE A 164 11.72 12.01 22.35
CA PHE A 164 11.51 13.22 21.55
C PHE A 164 12.10 14.45 22.24
N TYR A 165 12.26 15.52 21.46
CA TYR A 165 12.50 16.87 21.95
C TYR A 165 11.22 17.69 21.84
N ARG A 166 11.04 18.65 22.74
CA ARG A 166 10.01 19.68 22.60
C ARG A 166 10.53 20.81 21.75
N PHE A 167 9.81 21.12 20.67
CA PHE A 167 10.23 22.16 19.74
C PHE A 167 10.24 23.54 20.41
N THR A 168 9.25 23.81 21.26
CA THR A 168 9.17 25.04 22.06
C THR A 168 10.37 25.22 23.00
N GLU A 169 10.87 24.15 23.61
CA GLU A 169 12.07 24.19 24.46
C GLU A 169 13.33 24.46 23.62
N CYS A 170 13.49 23.79 22.49
CA CYS A 170 14.60 24.04 21.58
C CYS A 170 14.59 25.49 21.05
N LEU A 171 13.42 26.06 20.75
CA LEU A 171 13.28 27.45 20.31
C LEU A 171 13.64 28.45 21.42
N ALA A 172 13.42 28.10 22.69
CA ALA A 172 13.80 28.94 23.81
C ALA A 172 15.33 29.02 23.98
N GLU A 173 16.06 27.95 23.62
CA GLU A 173 17.52 27.92 23.60
C GLU A 173 18.13 28.56 22.34
N ASP A 174 17.57 28.26 21.17
CA ASP A 174 17.96 28.82 19.87
C ASP A 174 16.71 29.21 19.04
N PRO A 175 16.34 30.50 19.01
CA PRO A 175 15.18 30.98 18.25
C PRO A 175 15.27 30.78 16.73
N SER A 176 16.44 30.42 16.19
CA SER A 176 16.65 30.16 14.77
C SER A 176 16.54 28.68 14.38
N VAL A 177 16.42 27.79 15.37
CA VAL A 177 16.40 26.34 15.13
C VAL A 177 15.16 25.93 14.34
N THR A 178 15.36 25.02 13.39
CA THR A 178 14.26 24.36 12.68
C THR A 178 14.11 22.94 13.21
N ARG A 179 12.91 22.37 13.13
CA ARG A 179 12.63 20.99 13.55
C ARG A 179 13.61 19.98 12.95
N ALA A 180 13.91 20.11 11.65
CA ALA A 180 14.85 19.23 10.94
C ALA A 180 16.32 19.43 11.38
N ALA A 181 16.66 20.53 12.05
CA ALA A 181 18.01 20.86 12.51
C ALA A 181 18.25 20.52 13.99
N ILE A 182 17.24 20.08 14.75
CA ILE A 182 17.41 19.69 16.15
C ILE A 182 18.35 18.48 16.23
N ARG A 183 19.43 18.62 17.00
CA ARG A 183 20.48 17.59 17.21
C ARG A 183 20.84 17.41 18.69
N GLY A 184 20.15 18.11 19.59
CA GLY A 184 20.43 18.13 21.02
C GLY A 184 19.43 19.02 21.75
N GLY A 185 19.40 18.86 23.08
CA GLY A 185 18.40 19.47 23.96
C GLY A 185 17.99 18.48 25.04
N TRP A 186 16.99 18.85 25.84
CA TRP A 186 16.39 17.94 26.80
C TRP A 186 15.58 16.84 26.07
N ILE A 187 15.82 15.59 26.43
CA ILE A 187 15.15 14.43 25.84
C ILE A 187 14.03 13.99 26.78
N HIS A 188 12.82 13.87 26.23
CA HIS A 188 11.64 13.36 26.92
C HIS A 188 11.30 11.94 26.46
N GLY A 189 10.60 11.20 27.32
CA GLY A 189 10.02 9.91 26.98
C GLY A 189 8.52 10.01 26.70
N ILE A 190 7.99 9.14 25.83
CA ILE A 190 6.55 9.09 25.51
C ILE A 190 5.66 8.92 26.74
N ALA A 191 6.18 8.30 27.81
CA ALA A 191 5.46 8.11 29.07
C ALA A 191 5.04 9.43 29.73
N GLU A 192 5.71 10.54 29.42
CA GLU A 192 5.37 11.88 29.91
C GLU A 192 4.13 12.47 29.23
N ILE A 193 3.74 11.95 28.06
CA ILE A 193 2.66 12.47 27.20
C ILE A 193 1.73 11.35 26.70
N GLU A 194 1.68 10.23 27.43
CA GLU A 194 0.99 9.01 26.97
C GLU A 194 -0.52 9.26 26.77
N GLU A 195 -1.15 10.05 27.63
CA GLU A 195 -2.57 10.37 27.55
C GLU A 195 -2.89 11.21 26.30
N GLU A 196 -2.09 12.24 26.02
CA GLU A 196 -2.25 13.12 24.86
C GLU A 196 -1.99 12.37 23.56
N VAL A 197 -0.96 11.52 23.53
CA VAL A 197 -0.65 10.68 22.37
C VAL A 197 -1.82 9.72 22.10
N ASN A 198 -2.33 9.05 23.12
CA ASN A 198 -3.47 8.13 22.97
C ASN A 198 -4.74 8.84 22.50
N ALA A 199 -5.04 10.03 23.03
CA ALA A 199 -6.20 10.82 22.61
C ALA A 199 -6.11 11.26 21.14
N ALA A 200 -4.92 11.65 20.70
CA ALA A 200 -4.62 12.07 19.34
C ALA A 200 -4.31 10.91 18.38
N TYR A 201 -4.22 9.66 18.85
CA TYR A 201 -3.78 8.54 18.02
C TYR A 201 -4.78 8.19 16.90
N ARG A 202 -4.28 8.09 15.66
CA ARG A 202 -5.06 7.76 14.45
C ARG A 202 -4.43 6.66 13.59
N GLY A 203 -3.60 5.82 14.21
CA GLY A 203 -2.95 4.67 13.57
C GLY A 203 -1.48 4.88 13.20
N HIS A 204 -0.88 6.03 13.49
CA HIS A 204 0.51 6.31 13.11
C HIS A 204 1.52 5.63 14.05
N HIS A 205 2.57 5.06 13.49
CA HIS A 205 3.66 4.43 14.23
C HIS A 205 5.01 4.74 13.60
N GLN A 206 6.04 4.85 14.43
CA GLN A 206 7.40 4.68 13.92
C GLN A 206 7.61 3.24 13.46
N TYR A 207 8.47 3.07 12.48
CA TYR A 207 8.90 1.76 12.01
C TYR A 207 10.37 1.79 11.61
N ASP A 208 11.00 0.62 11.58
CA ASP A 208 12.25 0.41 10.87
C ASP A 208 12.10 -0.75 9.89
N TRP A 209 12.60 -0.56 8.67
CA TRP A 209 12.57 -1.59 7.64
C TRP A 209 14.01 -1.90 7.23
N VAL A 210 14.49 -3.04 7.70
CA VAL A 210 15.82 -3.55 7.38
C VAL A 210 15.88 -3.92 5.90
N ARG A 211 16.85 -3.33 5.18
CA ARG A 211 17.03 -3.45 3.72
C ARG A 211 15.72 -3.10 2.99
N PRO A 212 15.26 -1.85 3.11
CA PRO A 212 13.98 -1.47 2.56
C PRO A 212 14.02 -1.54 1.04
N ARG A 213 12.91 -1.96 0.45
CA ARG A 213 12.72 -1.93 -1.00
C ARG A 213 12.47 -0.47 -1.41
N ARG A 214 13.52 0.25 -1.79
CA ARG A 214 13.49 1.70 -2.08
C ARG A 214 12.40 2.09 -3.09
N THR A 215 12.10 1.23 -4.05
CA THR A 215 11.03 1.49 -5.03
C THR A 215 9.70 1.89 -4.39
N TRP A 216 9.33 1.29 -3.25
CA TRP A 216 8.10 1.61 -2.54
C TRP A 216 8.22 2.84 -1.65
N LEU A 217 9.43 3.12 -1.17
CA LEU A 217 9.75 4.30 -0.37
C LEU A 217 9.76 5.59 -1.19
N ASP A 218 9.94 5.47 -2.50
CA ASP A 218 10.03 6.57 -3.48
C ASP A 218 8.77 6.63 -4.39
N ALA A 219 7.74 5.84 -4.06
CA ALA A 219 6.44 5.87 -4.72
C ALA A 219 5.74 7.21 -4.49
N VAL A 220 5.17 7.79 -5.56
CA VAL A 220 4.33 9.00 -5.43
C VAL A 220 2.87 8.65 -5.18
N CYS A 221 2.48 7.41 -5.49
CA CYS A 221 1.17 6.84 -5.19
C CYS A 221 1.15 6.22 -3.79
N PRO A 222 -0.01 6.16 -3.12
CA PRO A 222 -0.13 5.49 -1.83
C PRO A 222 0.31 4.02 -1.90
N VAL A 223 1.12 3.59 -0.93
CA VAL A 223 1.57 2.21 -0.80
C VAL A 223 1.09 1.62 0.51
N TYR A 224 0.46 0.45 0.42
CA TYR A 224 -0.06 -0.33 1.53
C TYR A 224 0.63 -1.68 1.59
N ILE A 225 1.19 -2.04 2.73
CA ILE A 225 1.85 -3.32 2.95
C ILE A 225 0.89 -4.27 3.68
N ASP A 226 0.66 -5.45 3.10
CA ASP A 226 -0.07 -6.54 3.75
C ASP A 226 0.92 -7.58 4.31
N PHE A 227 0.97 -7.71 5.64
CA PHE A 227 1.86 -8.67 6.31
C PHE A 227 1.26 -10.08 6.43
N GLY A 228 0.05 -10.31 5.93
CA GLY A 228 -0.62 -11.61 5.91
C GLY A 228 -1.94 -11.66 6.65
N ALA A 229 -2.61 -12.81 6.62
CA ALA A 229 -3.96 -13.00 7.16
C ALA A 229 -4.02 -12.92 8.70
N ASP A 230 -2.90 -13.09 9.40
CA ASP A 230 -2.80 -12.95 10.85
C ASP A 230 -2.77 -11.48 11.32
N ARG A 231 -2.89 -10.53 10.39
CA ARG A 231 -3.06 -9.10 10.65
C ARG A 231 -4.30 -8.61 9.94
N ASP A 232 -5.16 -7.90 10.67
CA ASP A 232 -6.39 -7.31 10.13
C ASP A 232 -6.16 -5.92 9.51
N TYR A 233 -4.91 -5.47 9.47
CA TYR A 233 -4.51 -4.17 8.97
C TYR A 233 -3.55 -4.24 7.78
N LEU A 234 -3.48 -3.13 7.07
CA LEU A 234 -2.43 -2.74 6.14
C LEU A 234 -1.58 -1.65 6.79
N ALA A 235 -0.28 -1.69 6.55
CA ALA A 235 0.61 -0.58 6.91
C ALA A 235 0.77 0.35 5.70
N ARG A 236 0.17 1.53 5.75
CA ARG A 236 0.38 2.56 4.73
C ARG A 236 1.69 3.29 5.00
N LEU A 237 2.57 3.35 4.01
CA LEU A 237 3.83 4.10 4.12
C LEU A 237 3.55 5.60 4.01
N GLU A 238 4.06 6.38 4.97
CA GLU A 238 3.86 7.85 5.02
C GLU A 238 5.14 8.57 5.49
N VAL A 239 5.17 9.88 5.29
CA VAL A 239 6.12 10.79 5.94
C VAL A 239 5.32 11.51 7.01
N TYR A 240 5.78 11.42 8.26
CA TYR A 240 5.04 11.88 9.43
C TYR A 240 4.90 13.40 9.46
N ASP A 241 6.02 14.11 9.26
CA ASP A 241 6.10 15.57 9.36
C ASP A 241 7.25 16.12 8.48
N GLU A 242 7.48 17.42 8.56
CA GLU A 242 8.52 18.14 7.82
C GLU A 242 9.96 17.75 8.15
N THR A 243 10.19 16.96 9.21
CA THR A 243 11.53 16.42 9.51
C THR A 243 11.94 15.33 8.52
N GLY A 244 10.98 14.79 7.75
CA GLY A 244 11.19 13.65 6.88
C GLY A 244 11.15 12.31 7.62
N LEU A 245 10.67 12.28 8.87
CA LEU A 245 10.48 11.05 9.64
C LEU A 245 9.50 10.13 8.91
N ARG A 246 10.01 9.00 8.41
CA ARG A 246 9.16 7.98 7.80
C ARG A 246 8.36 7.29 8.89
N CYS A 247 7.06 7.16 8.67
CA CYS A 247 6.16 6.43 9.55
C CYS A 247 5.28 5.47 8.75
N ILE A 248 4.51 4.67 9.47
CA ILE A 248 3.37 3.98 8.88
C ILE A 248 2.09 4.44 9.53
N ARG A 249 0.99 4.33 8.77
CA ARG A 249 -0.36 4.39 9.30
C ARG A 249 -1.04 3.03 9.17
N LEU A 250 -1.44 2.45 10.30
CA LEU A 250 -2.17 1.20 10.36
C LEU A 250 -3.64 1.43 10.00
N ILE A 251 -4.11 0.76 8.96
CA ILE A 251 -5.47 0.89 8.43
C ILE A 251 -6.07 -0.49 8.31
N SER A 252 -7.23 -0.74 8.92
CA SER A 252 -7.88 -2.06 8.79
C SER A 252 -8.13 -2.41 7.31
N LYS A 253 -7.95 -3.68 6.94
CA LYS A 253 -8.21 -4.18 5.58
C LYS A 253 -9.64 -3.88 5.13
N ARG A 254 -10.59 -3.96 6.06
CA ARG A 254 -11.99 -3.60 5.84
C ARG A 254 -12.16 -2.12 5.48
N LYS A 255 -11.46 -1.21 6.17
CA LYS A 255 -11.46 0.23 5.85
C LYS A 255 -10.86 0.50 4.49
N PHE A 256 -9.74 -0.15 4.17
CA PHE A 256 -9.14 -0.04 2.84
C PHE A 256 -10.12 -0.43 1.73
N VAL A 257 -10.74 -1.61 1.83
CA VAL A 257 -11.72 -2.09 0.84
C VAL A 257 -12.93 -1.17 0.76
N PHE A 258 -13.47 -0.74 1.91
CA PHE A 258 -14.59 0.19 1.95
C PHE A 258 -14.24 1.51 1.24
N ASP A 259 -13.13 2.14 1.59
CA ASP A 259 -12.74 3.42 0.99
C ASP A 259 -12.42 3.26 -0.49
N ALA A 260 -11.75 2.17 -0.90
CA ALA A 260 -11.50 1.90 -2.31
C ALA A 260 -12.81 1.82 -3.13
N MET A 261 -13.91 1.34 -2.53
CA MET A 261 -15.23 1.29 -3.18
C MET A 261 -15.96 2.64 -3.22
N HIS A 262 -15.63 3.60 -2.34
CA HIS A 262 -16.44 4.82 -2.13
C HIS A 262 -15.69 6.12 -2.44
N GLU A 263 -14.38 6.15 -2.28
CA GLU A 263 -13.55 7.31 -2.57
C GLU A 263 -13.37 7.48 -4.08
N ARG A 264 -12.99 8.70 -4.48
CA ARG A 264 -12.70 9.06 -5.88
C ARG A 264 -11.20 9.10 -6.17
N LEU A 265 -10.39 9.36 -5.15
CA LEU A 265 -8.95 9.49 -5.27
C LEU A 265 -8.28 8.38 -4.47
N ALA A 266 -7.31 7.70 -5.07
CA ALA A 266 -6.49 6.68 -4.41
C ALA A 266 -5.83 7.23 -3.14
N THR A 267 -5.43 8.51 -3.17
CA THR A 267 -4.81 9.22 -2.03
C THR A 267 -5.76 9.45 -0.85
N ALA A 268 -7.07 9.36 -1.04
CA ALA A 268 -8.06 9.53 0.02
C ALA A 268 -8.32 8.25 0.82
N ILE A 269 -7.92 7.08 0.29
CA ILE A 269 -8.08 5.79 0.98
C ILE A 269 -7.39 5.86 2.36
N GLY A 270 -8.09 5.44 3.40
CA GLY A 270 -7.58 5.36 4.76
C GLY A 270 -7.27 6.69 5.45
N THR A 271 -7.55 7.83 4.83
CA THR A 271 -7.23 9.16 5.40
C THR A 271 -8.22 9.59 6.47
N ARG A 272 -9.51 9.34 6.24
CA ARG A 272 -10.60 9.72 7.15
C ARG A 272 -10.79 8.70 8.26
N TYR A 273 -10.80 9.17 9.50
CA TYR A 273 -11.05 8.36 10.68
C TYR A 273 -12.54 8.41 11.05
N PHE A 274 -13.25 7.30 10.85
CA PHE A 274 -14.63 7.12 11.27
C PHE A 274 -14.90 5.64 11.58
N PRO A 275 -15.79 5.34 12.55
CA PRO A 275 -16.19 3.97 12.81
C PRO A 275 -16.94 3.42 11.59
N LEU A 276 -16.49 2.26 11.11
CA LEU A 276 -17.27 1.50 10.13
C LEU A 276 -18.43 0.81 10.85
N PRO A 277 -19.62 0.69 10.23
CA PRO A 277 -20.71 -0.15 10.75
C PRO A 277 -20.18 -1.55 11.03
N LYS A 278 -20.61 -2.23 12.11
CA LYS A 278 -20.25 -3.64 12.29
C LYS A 278 -20.80 -4.47 11.12
N ALA A 279 -20.03 -5.48 10.70
CA ALA A 279 -20.43 -6.39 9.62
C ALA A 279 -21.64 -7.22 10.05
#